data_AF-A0AAV0M3Z5-F1
#
_entry.id   AF-A0AAV0M3Z5-F1
#
_cell.length_a   1.000
_cell.length_b   1.000
_cell.length_c   1.000
_cell.angle_alpha   90.00
_cell.angle_beta   90.00
_cell.angle_gamma   90.00
#
_symmetry.space_group_name_H-M   'P 1'
#
loop_
_entity.id
_entity.type
_entity.pdbx_description
1 polymer ?
#
loop_
_entity_poly.entity_id
_entity_poly.type
_entity_poly.pdbx_seq_one_letter_code
_entity_poly.pdbx_strand_id
1 'polypeptide(L)'
;MEKRQRFLPVSFFLFSTLVVLFACPAIGAADDHHPVIPTTARTKRDAREHHRHNGRVKLFVFGDSYLDTGNFEPNNGSWLPPFGRTFPGVPSGRFSDGRVLTDYIADFLGIRTPIAYQQIRAGDDGGEQLKSGVNFAYGGTGVVSAISKGPVLGDQISQLGQMIRHRFYNQTDLNNSVALVAASGNDYKYATLKVTIITPLLFNYRNR
;
A
#
# COMPACT_ATOMS: atom_id res chain seq x y z
N MET A 1 14.01 -41.93 -29.87
CA MET A 1 12.61 -41.53 -29.59
C MET A 1 12.62 -40.61 -28.37
N GLU A 2 12.63 -39.31 -28.60
CA GLU A 2 12.74 -38.28 -27.56
C GLU A 2 11.32 -37.84 -27.13
N LYS A 3 10.92 -38.15 -25.90
CA LYS A 3 9.63 -37.71 -25.35
C LYS A 3 9.74 -36.26 -24.89
N ARG A 4 9.23 -35.33 -25.70
CA ARG A 4 8.96 -33.94 -25.28
C ARG A 4 7.86 -33.93 -24.22
N GLN A 5 8.22 -33.72 -22.95
CA GLN A 5 7.28 -33.34 -21.91
C GLN A 5 6.88 -31.87 -22.12
N ARG A 6 5.60 -31.65 -22.45
CA ARG A 6 5.00 -30.32 -22.51
C ARG A 6 4.64 -29.91 -21.08
N PHE A 7 5.27 -28.86 -20.57
CA PHE A 7 4.85 -28.21 -19.33
C PHE A 7 3.61 -27.36 -19.62
N LEU A 8 2.49 -27.68 -18.96
CA LEU A 8 1.32 -26.81 -18.87
C LEU A 8 1.57 -25.78 -17.75
N PRO A 9 1.29 -24.48 -17.95
CA PRO A 9 1.38 -23.50 -16.88
C PRO A 9 0.20 -23.69 -15.91
N VAL A 10 0.50 -24.07 -14.67
CA VAL A 10 -0.46 -24.05 -13.57
C VAL A 10 -0.58 -22.61 -13.10
N SER A 11 -1.66 -21.92 -13.47
CA SER A 11 -2.03 -20.63 -12.88
C SER A 11 -2.48 -20.85 -11.44
N PHE A 12 -1.61 -20.52 -10.48
CA PHE A 12 -2.01 -20.34 -9.08
C PHE A 12 -2.60 -18.93 -8.93
N PHE A 13 -3.92 -18.83 -8.89
CA PHE A 13 -4.60 -17.67 -8.33
C PHE A 13 -4.46 -17.74 -6.80
N LEU A 14 -3.42 -17.10 -6.26
CA LEU A 14 -3.28 -16.90 -4.82
C LEU A 14 -4.22 -15.76 -4.40
N PHE A 15 -5.24 -16.10 -3.62
CA PHE A 15 -6.16 -15.15 -3.01
C PHE A 15 -5.37 -14.14 -2.18
N SER A 16 -5.41 -12.87 -2.58
CA SER A 16 -4.90 -11.74 -1.82
C SER A 16 -5.93 -11.38 -0.75
N THR A 17 -5.58 -11.49 0.53
CA THR A 17 -6.42 -11.03 1.63
C THR A 17 -6.26 -9.52 1.74
N LEU A 18 -7.19 -8.77 1.15
CA LEU A 18 -7.29 -7.33 1.36
C LEU A 18 -7.96 -7.08 2.72
N VAL A 19 -7.23 -6.52 3.69
CA VAL A 19 -7.80 -6.09 4.97
C VAL A 19 -7.82 -4.56 5.01
N VAL A 20 -8.95 -3.97 4.62
CA VAL A 20 -9.19 -2.54 4.83
C VAL A 20 -9.72 -2.36 6.25
N LEU A 21 -8.89 -1.85 7.16
CA LEU A 21 -9.33 -1.45 8.51
C LEU A 21 -9.86 -0.01 8.44
N PHE A 22 -11.18 0.14 8.50
CA PHE A 22 -11.80 1.44 8.72
C PHE A 22 -11.76 1.78 10.22
N ALA A 23 -10.98 2.79 10.61
CA ALA A 23 -11.23 3.49 11.85
C ALA A 23 -12.44 4.41 11.63
N CYS A 24 -13.60 4.04 12.16
CA CYS A 24 -14.82 4.84 12.10
C CYS A 24 -14.88 5.75 13.35
N PRO A 25 -14.86 7.09 13.21
CA PRO A 25 -15.34 7.95 14.28
C PRO A 25 -16.87 7.97 14.24
N ALA A 26 -17.49 7.60 15.37
CA ALA A 26 -18.94 7.61 15.53
C ALA A 26 -19.53 9.00 15.18
N ILE A 27 -20.41 9.04 14.16
CA ILE A 27 -21.26 10.19 13.88
C ILE A 27 -22.58 9.93 14.59
N GLY A 28 -22.89 10.79 15.57
CA GLY A 28 -24.10 10.75 16.37
C GLY A 28 -25.37 10.97 15.54
N ALA A 29 -26.44 10.34 16.00
CA ALA A 29 -27.79 10.40 15.46
C ALA A 29 -28.45 11.78 15.62
N ALA A 30 -29.22 12.18 14.60
CA ALA A 30 -30.38 13.08 14.55
C ALA A 30 -30.60 13.44 13.06
N ASP A 31 -31.77 13.52 12.45
CA ASP A 31 -33.17 13.53 12.89
C ASP A 31 -34.04 13.18 11.66
N ASP A 32 -35.25 12.69 11.88
CA ASP A 32 -36.20 12.23 10.87
C ASP A 32 -36.77 13.38 10.00
N HIS A 33 -36.75 13.25 8.67
CA HIS A 33 -37.77 13.87 7.80
C HIS A 33 -37.92 13.16 6.42
N HIS A 34 -39.20 13.04 6.02
CA HIS A 34 -39.80 12.31 4.89
C HIS A 34 -39.18 12.45 3.48
N PRO A 35 -39.47 11.49 2.56
CA PRO A 35 -38.85 11.45 1.23
C PRO A 35 -39.54 12.39 0.24
N VAL A 36 -38.77 13.32 -0.35
CA VAL A 36 -39.16 14.09 -1.53
C VAL A 36 -38.41 13.54 -2.75
N ILE A 37 -39.17 13.19 -3.79
CA ILE A 37 -38.71 12.62 -5.06
C ILE A 37 -37.74 13.60 -5.76
N PRO A 38 -36.51 13.20 -6.16
CA PRO A 38 -35.59 14.13 -6.81
C PRO A 38 -35.78 14.16 -8.33
N THR A 39 -36.09 15.35 -8.85
CA THR A 39 -35.91 15.73 -10.26
C THR A 39 -34.44 16.01 -10.57
N THR A 40 -34.08 15.79 -11.84
CA THR A 40 -32.77 15.55 -12.46
C THR A 40 -31.72 16.68 -12.43
N ALA A 41 -31.74 17.60 -11.46
CA ALA A 41 -30.83 18.76 -11.43
C ALA A 41 -29.76 18.75 -10.31
N ARG A 42 -29.64 17.67 -9.52
CA ARG A 42 -28.83 17.66 -8.27
C ARG A 42 -27.35 17.22 -8.42
N THR A 43 -26.93 16.73 -9.58
CA THR A 43 -25.64 16.01 -9.73
C THR A 43 -24.36 16.84 -9.59
N LYS A 44 -24.40 18.18 -9.64
CA LYS A 44 -23.19 19.00 -9.45
C LYS A 44 -23.01 19.56 -8.04
N ARG A 45 -24.05 19.59 -7.22
CA ARG A 45 -23.99 20.15 -5.85
C ARG A 45 -23.61 19.08 -4.84
N ASP A 46 -24.14 17.87 -4.98
CA ASP A 46 -23.83 16.75 -4.08
C ASP A 46 -22.38 16.26 -4.24
N ALA A 47 -21.83 16.31 -5.47
CA ALA A 47 -20.41 16.03 -5.70
C ALA A 47 -19.47 17.05 -5.01
N ARG A 48 -19.93 18.27 -4.74
CA ARG A 48 -19.14 19.29 -4.04
C ARG A 48 -19.19 19.15 -2.52
N GLU A 49 -20.18 18.46 -1.97
CA GLU A 49 -20.32 18.24 -0.52
C GLU A 49 -19.45 17.10 -0.02
N HIS A 50 -19.26 16.03 -0.81
CA HIS A 50 -18.32 14.95 -0.50
C HIS A 50 -16.84 15.38 -0.50
N HIS A 51 -16.51 16.53 -1.11
CA HIS A 51 -15.14 17.07 -1.18
C HIS A 51 -14.78 18.04 -0.03
N ARG A 52 -15.58 18.08 1.04
CA ARG A 52 -15.34 18.94 2.21
C ARG A 52 -14.89 18.19 3.46
N HIS A 53 -14.14 17.09 3.31
CA HIS A 53 -13.25 16.67 4.39
C HIS A 53 -12.10 17.67 4.52
N ASN A 54 -12.40 18.69 5.33
CA ASN A 54 -11.56 19.79 5.74
C ASN A 54 -10.17 19.30 6.20
N GLY A 55 -9.17 19.18 5.31
CA GLY A 55 -7.72 19.11 5.56
C GLY A 55 -7.17 18.18 6.66
N ARG A 56 -7.99 17.31 7.25
CA ARG A 56 -7.70 16.58 8.50
C ARG A 56 -7.45 15.10 8.29
N VAL A 57 -8.01 14.52 7.23
CA VAL A 57 -7.88 13.10 6.94
C VAL A 57 -6.50 12.83 6.34
N LYS A 58 -5.79 11.87 6.92
CA LYS A 58 -4.52 11.36 6.40
C LYS A 58 -4.66 9.89 6.08
N LEU A 59 -3.81 9.41 5.18
CA LEU A 59 -3.74 8.01 4.81
C LEU A 59 -2.35 7.48 5.18
N PHE A 60 -2.32 6.53 6.12
CA PHE A 60 -1.12 5.80 6.51
C PHE A 60 -1.15 4.43 5.85
N VAL A 61 -0.12 4.11 5.07
CA VAL A 61 -0.14 2.93 4.19
C VAL A 61 0.95 1.95 4.59
N PHE A 62 0.59 0.69 4.74
CA PHE A 62 1.49 -0.40 5.14
C PHE A 62 1.26 -1.60 4.24
N GLY A 63 2.33 -2.26 3.82
CA GLY A 63 2.19 -3.43 2.98
C GLY A 63 3.33 -3.66 2.02
N ASP A 64 2.97 -4.21 0.87
CA ASP A 64 3.91 -4.67 -0.13
C ASP A 64 3.85 -3.85 -1.44
N SER A 65 4.27 -4.45 -2.55
CA SER A 65 4.29 -3.86 -3.88
C SER A 65 2.92 -3.34 -4.37
N TYR A 66 1.80 -3.88 -3.88
CA TYR A 66 0.46 -3.40 -4.29
C TYR A 66 0.14 -2.00 -3.76
N LEU A 67 0.86 -1.57 -2.74
CA LEU A 67 0.66 -0.28 -2.09
C LEU A 67 1.88 0.64 -2.20
N ASP A 68 3.05 0.11 -2.50
CA ASP A 68 4.30 0.88 -2.62
C ASP A 68 4.24 1.92 -3.75
N THR A 69 4.55 3.17 -3.41
CA THR A 69 4.59 4.31 -4.33
C THR A 69 6.00 4.90 -4.49
N GLY A 70 7.05 4.22 -4.00
CA GLY A 70 8.43 4.67 -4.16
C GLY A 70 9.37 4.40 -2.99
N ASN A 71 9.08 3.43 -2.12
CA ASN A 71 9.97 2.98 -1.05
C ASN A 71 10.99 1.94 -1.50
N PHE A 72 10.68 1.15 -2.55
CA PHE A 72 11.64 0.18 -3.09
C PHE A 72 12.92 0.84 -3.59
N GLU A 73 14.03 0.08 -3.62
CA GLU A 73 15.37 0.56 -4.00
C GLU A 73 15.38 1.28 -5.36
N PRO A 74 15.93 2.51 -5.44
CA PRO A 74 15.98 3.28 -6.68
C PRO A 74 16.84 2.58 -7.75
N ASN A 75 16.54 2.84 -9.02
CA ASN A 75 17.21 2.23 -10.19
C ASN A 75 17.07 0.70 -10.29
N ASN A 76 16.14 0.10 -9.55
CA ASN A 76 15.82 -1.31 -9.59
C ASN A 76 14.30 -1.53 -9.53
N GLY A 77 13.83 -2.70 -9.97
CA GLY A 77 12.42 -3.10 -9.86
C GLY A 77 11.46 -2.06 -10.42
N SER A 78 10.61 -1.49 -9.55
CA SER A 78 9.57 -0.52 -9.89
C SER A 78 10.08 0.85 -10.38
N TRP A 79 11.40 1.06 -10.38
CA TRP A 79 12.07 2.25 -10.93
C TRP A 79 12.56 2.08 -12.37
N LEU A 80 12.26 0.94 -13.01
CA LEU A 80 12.63 0.65 -14.39
C LEU A 80 11.38 0.56 -15.30
N PRO A 81 11.49 0.80 -16.62
CA PRO A 81 10.40 0.49 -17.54
C PRO A 81 10.00 -1.00 -17.48
N PRO A 82 8.70 -1.36 -17.64
CA PRO A 82 7.60 -0.52 -18.11
C PRO A 82 6.83 0.22 -16.99
N PHE A 83 7.31 0.21 -15.75
CA PHE A 83 6.59 0.81 -14.63
C PHE A 83 6.40 2.32 -14.81
N GLY A 84 5.25 2.81 -14.39
CA GLY A 84 4.87 4.22 -14.48
C GLY A 84 4.56 4.75 -15.89
N ARG A 85 4.56 3.92 -16.93
CA ARG A 85 4.30 4.34 -18.33
C ARG A 85 2.95 5.05 -18.54
N THR A 86 1.86 4.60 -17.93
CA THR A 86 0.54 5.22 -18.06
C THR A 86 0.28 6.30 -17.00
N PHE A 87 0.90 6.17 -15.83
CA PHE A 87 0.95 7.21 -14.80
C PHE A 87 2.18 7.00 -13.91
N PRO A 88 3.03 8.02 -13.68
CA PRO A 88 2.94 9.40 -14.15
C PRO A 88 3.53 9.67 -15.56
N GLY A 89 3.83 8.62 -16.34
CA GLY A 89 4.52 8.70 -17.63
C GLY A 89 6.00 8.31 -17.56
N VAL A 90 6.54 8.11 -16.37
CA VAL A 90 7.92 7.69 -16.09
C VAL A 90 7.94 6.75 -14.87
N PRO A 91 8.95 5.89 -14.72
CA PRO A 91 9.10 5.07 -13.52
C PRO A 91 9.11 5.92 -12.25
N SER A 92 8.26 5.57 -11.30
CA SER A 92 8.06 6.33 -10.06
C SER A 92 8.18 5.47 -8.81
N GLY A 93 8.63 4.21 -8.93
CA GLY A 93 8.69 3.26 -7.83
C GLY A 93 7.36 2.54 -7.53
N ARG A 94 6.31 2.75 -8.34
CA ARG A 94 5.07 1.96 -8.31
C ARG A 94 5.24 0.64 -9.04
N PHE A 95 4.80 -0.47 -8.45
CA PHE A 95 4.79 -1.79 -9.13
C PHE A 95 3.58 -1.94 -10.06
N SER A 96 3.35 -0.92 -10.90
CA SER A 96 2.31 -0.88 -11.93
C SER A 96 2.80 -0.02 -13.09
N ASP A 97 2.25 -0.23 -14.29
CA ASP A 97 2.41 0.71 -15.39
C ASP A 97 1.74 2.06 -15.07
N GLY A 98 0.79 2.09 -14.12
CA GLY A 98 0.09 3.30 -13.70
C GLY A 98 -0.07 3.42 -12.18
N ARG A 99 -1.28 3.82 -11.77
CA ARG A 99 -1.66 3.98 -10.36
C ARG A 99 -1.73 2.65 -9.64
N VAL A 100 -1.34 2.64 -8.37
CA VAL A 100 -1.51 1.51 -7.44
C VAL A 100 -2.68 1.77 -6.48
N LEU A 101 -3.08 0.78 -5.68
CA LEU A 101 -4.27 0.89 -4.81
C LEU A 101 -4.20 2.11 -3.88
N THR A 102 -3.02 2.45 -3.38
CA THR A 102 -2.78 3.67 -2.60
C THR A 102 -3.26 4.94 -3.30
N ASP A 103 -3.01 5.07 -4.61
CA ASP A 103 -3.41 6.26 -5.36
C ASP A 103 -4.93 6.37 -5.50
N TYR A 104 -5.62 5.23 -5.67
CA TYR A 104 -7.07 5.20 -5.77
C TYR A 104 -7.74 5.52 -4.43
N ILE A 105 -7.20 5.00 -3.31
CA ILE A 105 -7.72 5.32 -1.98
C ILE A 105 -7.46 6.78 -1.63
N ALA A 106 -6.28 7.33 -1.96
CA ALA A 106 -6.00 8.75 -1.75
C ALA A 106 -6.96 9.65 -2.54
N ASP A 107 -7.20 9.32 -3.82
CA ASP A 107 -8.15 10.04 -4.69
C ASP A 107 -9.59 9.97 -4.13
N PHE A 108 -10.02 8.79 -3.68
CA PHE A 108 -11.31 8.61 -3.02
C PHE A 108 -11.47 9.45 -1.75
N LEU A 109 -10.40 9.57 -0.94
CA LEU A 109 -10.36 10.41 0.26
C LEU A 109 -10.22 11.91 -0.04
N GLY A 110 -10.04 12.29 -1.31
CA GLY A 110 -9.87 13.69 -1.72
C GLY A 110 -8.54 14.29 -1.26
N ILE A 111 -7.50 13.47 -1.05
CA ILE A 111 -6.16 13.89 -0.63
C ILE A 111 -5.12 13.53 -1.70
N ARG A 112 -3.92 14.10 -1.61
CA ARG A 112 -2.80 13.68 -2.46
C ARG A 112 -2.35 12.28 -2.05
N THR A 113 -1.76 11.53 -2.99
CA THR A 113 -1.08 10.27 -2.65
C THR A 113 -0.04 10.53 -1.54
N PRO A 114 -0.07 9.78 -0.43
CA PRO A 114 0.90 9.90 0.64
C PRO A 114 2.34 9.77 0.12
N ILE A 115 3.24 10.57 0.68
CA ILE A 115 4.67 10.47 0.33
C ILE A 115 5.23 9.12 0.77
N ALA A 116 6.10 8.53 -0.06
CA ALA A 116 6.83 7.33 0.33
C ALA A 116 7.83 7.66 1.46
N TYR A 117 7.86 6.86 2.52
CA TYR A 117 8.73 7.06 3.68
C TYR A 117 10.21 7.28 3.31
N GLN A 118 10.74 6.54 2.33
CA GLN A 118 12.13 6.67 1.85
C GLN A 118 12.42 7.99 1.11
N GLN A 119 11.38 8.73 0.72
CA GLN A 119 11.50 10.01 0.03
C GLN A 119 11.43 11.22 0.98
N ILE A 120 11.16 10.99 2.27
CA ILE A 120 11.18 12.04 3.29
C ILE A 120 12.63 12.49 3.49
N ARG A 121 12.90 13.79 3.28
CA ARG A 121 14.26 14.35 3.40
C ARG A 121 14.58 14.74 4.84
N ALA A 122 15.85 14.59 5.23
CA ALA A 122 16.32 15.08 6.52
C ALA A 122 16.19 16.61 6.57
N GLY A 123 15.51 17.12 7.61
CA GLY A 123 15.24 18.55 7.77
C GLY A 123 13.87 19.01 7.26
N ASP A 124 13.08 18.14 6.62
CA ASP A 124 11.65 18.39 6.45
C ASP A 124 11.00 18.35 7.84
N ASP A 125 10.50 19.49 8.31
CA ASP A 125 9.81 19.67 9.60
C ASP A 125 8.38 19.08 9.59
N GLY A 126 8.03 18.36 8.54
CA GLY A 126 6.71 17.79 8.34
C GLY A 126 5.72 18.72 7.65
N GLY A 127 6.21 19.62 6.79
CA GLY A 127 5.41 20.55 5.99
C GLY A 127 4.36 19.91 5.06
N GLU A 128 4.13 20.51 3.88
CA GLU A 128 3.03 20.12 2.97
C GLU A 128 3.01 18.62 2.64
N GLN A 129 4.19 17.98 2.53
CA GLN A 129 4.33 16.59 2.11
C GLN A 129 3.69 15.58 3.07
N LEU A 130 3.64 15.89 4.38
CA LEU A 130 3.08 14.99 5.40
C LEU A 130 1.58 15.17 5.63
N LYS A 131 0.95 16.19 5.04
CA LYS A 131 -0.47 16.50 5.25
C LYS A 131 -1.41 15.38 4.81
N SER A 132 -1.01 14.61 3.81
CA SER A 132 -1.81 13.49 3.30
C SER A 132 -1.46 12.16 3.97
N GLY A 133 -0.55 12.15 4.94
CA GLY A 133 -0.03 10.94 5.58
C GLY A 133 1.23 10.43 4.90
N VAL A 134 1.62 9.20 5.22
CA VAL A 134 2.85 8.56 4.74
C VAL A 134 2.58 7.15 4.27
N ASN A 135 3.25 6.77 3.20
CA ASN A 135 3.29 5.42 2.70
C ASN A 135 4.56 4.71 3.18
N PHE A 136 4.40 3.71 4.03
CA PHE A 136 5.46 2.84 4.55
C PHE A 136 5.53 1.49 3.82
N ALA A 137 4.59 1.21 2.89
CA ALA A 137 4.57 -0.03 2.13
C ALA A 137 5.84 -0.19 1.29
N TYR A 138 6.36 -1.42 1.19
CA TYR A 138 7.64 -1.69 0.56
C TYR A 138 7.57 -2.93 -0.33
N GLY A 139 8.00 -2.81 -1.58
CA GLY A 139 8.00 -3.91 -2.55
C GLY A 139 8.63 -5.21 -2.03
N GLY A 140 7.88 -6.31 -2.06
CA GLY A 140 8.35 -7.64 -1.65
C GLY A 140 8.30 -7.91 -0.13
N THR A 141 7.74 -7.01 0.66
CA THR A 141 7.49 -7.22 2.08
C THR A 141 6.39 -8.25 2.34
N GLY A 142 6.57 -9.06 3.37
CA GLY A 142 5.52 -9.85 4.03
C GLY A 142 5.34 -9.47 5.50
N VAL A 143 4.49 -10.21 6.20
CA VAL A 143 4.16 -10.00 7.61
C VAL A 143 5.32 -10.38 8.52
N VAL A 144 5.89 -11.57 8.32
CA VAL A 144 6.97 -12.14 9.15
C VAL A 144 8.29 -12.26 8.40
N SER A 145 8.26 -12.14 7.08
CA SER A 145 9.43 -12.29 6.22
C SER A 145 9.33 -11.35 5.02
N ALA A 146 10.46 -11.03 4.41
CA ALA A 146 10.51 -10.26 3.17
C ALA A 146 11.30 -11.03 2.11
N ILE A 147 10.84 -10.95 0.86
CA ILE A 147 11.56 -11.48 -0.30
C ILE A 147 12.64 -10.47 -0.73
N SER A 148 12.40 -9.19 -0.47
CA SER A 148 13.37 -8.11 -0.62
C SER A 148 14.19 -7.92 0.67
N LYS A 149 15.26 -7.12 0.61
CA LYS A 149 16.04 -6.71 1.80
C LYS A 149 15.37 -5.56 2.60
N GLY A 150 14.08 -5.31 2.34
CA GLY A 150 13.32 -4.22 2.92
C GLY A 150 12.70 -4.53 4.28
N PRO A 151 12.02 -3.52 4.88
CA PRO A 151 11.32 -3.66 6.16
C PRO A 151 10.17 -4.68 6.07
N VAL A 152 10.03 -5.55 7.07
CA VAL A 152 8.81 -6.35 7.23
C VAL A 152 7.65 -5.49 7.75
N LEU A 153 6.41 -5.98 7.72
CA LEU A 153 5.25 -5.19 8.13
C LEU A 153 5.39 -4.59 9.56
N GLY A 154 6.01 -5.32 10.48
CA GLY A 154 6.29 -4.82 11.84
C GLY A 154 7.26 -3.63 11.87
N ASP A 155 8.24 -3.60 10.96
CA ASP A 155 9.17 -2.48 10.84
C ASP A 155 8.46 -1.24 10.27
N GLN A 156 7.55 -1.43 9.32
CA GLN A 156 6.74 -0.33 8.75
C GLN A 156 5.86 0.31 9.83
N ILE A 157 5.24 -0.48 10.71
CA ILE A 157 4.50 0.04 11.87
C ILE A 157 5.46 0.79 12.82
N SER A 158 6.66 0.26 13.02
CA SER A 158 7.70 0.91 13.85
C SER A 158 8.17 2.25 13.26
N GLN A 159 8.15 2.42 11.94
CA GLN A 159 8.43 3.69 11.27
C GLN A 159 7.35 4.75 11.59
N LEU A 160 6.06 4.41 11.53
CA LEU A 160 5.01 5.32 11.99
C LEU A 160 5.18 5.65 13.49
N GLY A 161 5.52 4.64 14.31
CA GLY A 161 5.80 4.84 15.73
C GLY A 161 6.96 5.81 15.99
N GLN A 162 7.98 5.82 15.13
CA GLN A 162 9.05 6.83 15.18
C GLN A 162 8.52 8.22 14.85
N MET A 163 7.72 8.36 13.79
CA MET A 163 7.15 9.65 13.41
C MET A 163 6.26 10.26 14.51
N ILE A 164 5.48 9.44 15.21
CA ILE A 164 4.68 9.86 16.37
C ILE A 164 5.57 10.33 17.52
N ARG A 165 6.63 9.56 17.84
CA ARG A 165 7.60 9.93 18.89
C ARG A 165 8.32 11.25 18.61
N HIS A 166 8.65 11.49 17.34
CA HIS A 166 9.26 12.73 16.87
C HIS A 166 8.26 13.86 16.60
N ARG A 167 6.99 13.69 16.98
CA ARG A 167 5.94 14.72 16.92
C ARG A 167 5.55 15.18 15.51
N PHE A 168 5.86 14.39 14.48
CA PHE A 168 5.32 14.62 13.13
C PHE A 168 3.81 14.41 13.07
N TYR A 169 3.28 13.51 13.92
CA TYR A 169 1.85 13.24 14.04
C TYR A 169 1.44 13.14 15.51
N ASN A 170 0.24 13.62 15.81
CA ASN A 170 -0.37 13.56 17.15
C ASN A 170 -1.65 12.72 17.16
N GLN A 171 -2.26 12.53 18.33
CA GLN A 171 -3.46 11.72 18.49
C GLN A 171 -4.65 12.19 17.64
N THR A 172 -4.79 13.51 17.43
CA THR A 172 -5.85 14.07 16.59
C THR A 172 -5.64 13.69 15.14
N ASP A 173 -4.39 13.65 14.67
CA ASP A 173 -4.08 13.16 13.33
C ASP A 173 -4.50 11.71 13.21
N LEU A 174 -4.07 10.86 14.14
CA LEU A 174 -4.37 9.42 14.11
C LEU A 174 -5.89 9.14 14.17
N ASN A 175 -6.63 9.84 15.03
CA ASN A 175 -8.08 9.66 15.19
C ASN A 175 -8.90 10.03 13.96
N ASN A 176 -8.38 10.89 13.08
CA ASN A 176 -9.06 11.33 11.87
C ASN A 176 -8.49 10.67 10.59
N SER A 177 -7.59 9.70 10.75
CA SER A 177 -6.85 9.10 9.64
C SER A 177 -7.33 7.68 9.32
N VAL A 178 -7.03 7.26 8.09
CA VAL A 178 -7.26 5.90 7.61
C VAL A 178 -5.93 5.16 7.56
N ALA A 179 -5.91 3.92 8.02
CA ALA A 179 -4.79 3.01 7.83
C ALA A 179 -5.13 2.00 6.73
N LEU A 180 -4.34 1.99 5.66
CA LEU A 180 -4.46 1.02 4.57
C LEU A 180 -3.38 -0.05 4.74
N VAL A 181 -3.79 -1.30 4.90
CA VAL A 181 -2.87 -2.43 5.09
C VAL A 181 -3.13 -3.48 4.02
N ALA A 182 -2.09 -3.89 3.29
CA ALA A 182 -2.16 -5.05 2.40
C ALA A 182 -0.88 -5.88 2.48
N ALA A 183 -1.01 -7.16 2.80
CA ALA A 183 0.08 -8.11 2.75
C ALA A 183 -0.36 -9.30 1.89
N SER A 184 0.30 -9.50 0.76
CA SER A 184 -0.13 -10.45 -0.26
C SER A 184 1.00 -11.40 -0.63
N GLY A 185 0.79 -12.69 -0.38
CA GLY A 185 1.56 -13.79 -0.98
C GLY A 185 3.06 -13.89 -0.63
N ASN A 186 3.70 -12.85 -0.12
CA ASN A 186 5.16 -12.76 -0.01
C ASN A 186 5.70 -13.68 1.07
N ASP A 187 5.02 -13.83 2.21
CA ASP A 187 5.39 -14.82 3.24
C ASP A 187 5.30 -16.25 2.69
N TYR A 188 4.25 -16.56 1.94
CA TYR A 188 4.08 -17.86 1.31
C TYR A 188 5.16 -18.15 0.27
N LYS A 189 5.42 -17.17 -0.60
CA LYS A 189 6.45 -17.28 -1.64
C LYS A 189 7.86 -17.39 -1.03
N TYR A 190 8.14 -16.69 0.07
CA TYR A 190 9.40 -16.84 0.81
C TYR A 190 9.56 -18.25 1.42
N ALA A 191 8.50 -18.78 2.02
CA ALA A 191 8.50 -20.15 2.55
C ALA A 191 8.73 -21.19 1.44
N THR A 192 8.07 -21.04 0.28
CA THR A 192 8.28 -21.93 -0.87
C THR A 192 9.72 -21.87 -1.37
N LEU A 193 10.31 -20.68 -1.52
CA LEU A 193 11.71 -20.51 -1.94
C LEU A 193 12.69 -21.20 -0.97
N LYS A 194 12.47 -21.09 0.34
CA LYS A 194 13.29 -21.80 1.33
C LYS A 194 13.20 -23.32 1.18
N VAL A 195 11.99 -23.86 1.02
CA VAL A 195 11.81 -25.31 0.84
C VAL A 195 12.47 -25.79 -0.46
N THR A 196 12.22 -25.10 -1.58
CA THR A 196 12.78 -25.51 -2.89
C THR A 196 14.30 -25.44 -2.95
N ILE A 197 14.95 -24.51 -2.23
CA ILE A 197 16.42 -24.38 -2.24
C ILE A 197 17.08 -25.32 -1.22
N ILE A 198 16.49 -25.46 -0.02
CA ILE A 198 17.12 -26.20 1.08
C ILE A 198 16.92 -27.72 0.93
N THR A 199 15.76 -28.18 0.45
CA THR A 199 15.45 -29.61 0.37
C THR A 199 16.38 -30.39 -0.60
N PRO A 200 16.74 -29.87 -1.79
CA PRO A 200 17.73 -30.54 -2.65
C PRO A 200 19.16 -30.54 -2.08
N LEU A 201 19.53 -29.49 -1.34
CA LEU A 201 20.86 -29.36 -0.74
C LEU A 201 21.05 -30.34 0.43
N LEU A 202 20.03 -30.53 1.27
CA LEU A 202 20.06 -31.52 2.35
C LEU A 202 20.04 -32.96 1.82
N PHE A 203 19.35 -33.22 0.71
CA PHE A 203 19.35 -34.54 0.07
C PHE A 203 20.72 -34.90 -0.53
N ASN A 204 21.43 -33.93 -1.11
CA ASN A 204 22.80 -34.14 -1.61
C ASN A 204 23.86 -34.25 -0.51
N TYR A 205 23.67 -33.60 0.64
CA TYR A 205 24.57 -33.71 1.78
C TYR A 205 24.45 -35.07 2.50
N ARG A 206 23.25 -35.63 2.57
CA ARG A 206 22.99 -36.92 3.23
C ARG A 206 23.39 -38.15 2.40
N ASN A 207 23.70 -37.97 1.11
CA ASN A 207 24.13 -39.02 0.19
C ASN A 207 25.64 -38.95 -0.16
N ARG A 208 26.44 -38.22 0.64
CA ARG A 208 27.91 -38.31 0.67
C ARG A 208 28.36 -38.85 2.01
#